data_AF-A0A7S0CN32-F1
#
_entry.id   AF-A0A7S0CN32-F1
#
_cell.length_a   1.000
_cell.length_b   1.000
_cell.length_c   1.000
_cell.angle_alpha   90.00
_cell.angle_beta   90.00
_cell.angle_gamma   90.00
#
_symmetry.space_group_name_H-M   'P 1'
#
loop_
_entity.id
_entity.type
_entity.pdbx_description
1 polymer ?
#
loop_
_entity_poly.entity_id
_entity_poly.type
_entity_poly.pdbx_seq_one_letter_code
_entity_poly.pdbx_strand_id
1 'polypeptide(L)'
;GAEELAYFKANGHIFVCSTVCCTCGFESADNGPDCGPYVEENITVTTGPFASPDIQTGQCNSRCEGNANSYILGVYEIDSRNDTVVVQHIMLDGVGGDPYPSPDRKHIVMLGRNIGSSIRVLATGAPGKPSTVFADLELGFNSTTYEEDQVPMTTPSLTIMAKK
;
A
#
# COMPACT_ATOMS: atom_id res chain seq x y z
N GLY A 1 -5.69 12.86 4.01
CA GLY A 1 -6.55 11.74 4.41
C GLY A 1 -7.72 11.61 3.45
N ALA A 2 -7.45 11.14 2.23
CA ALA A 2 -8.42 10.34 1.50
C ALA A 2 -8.20 8.89 1.98
N GLU A 3 -9.25 8.24 2.45
CA GLU A 3 -9.20 6.95 3.13
C GLU A 3 -9.84 5.91 2.22
N GLU A 4 -9.09 4.87 1.87
CA GLU A 4 -9.68 3.67 1.28
C GLU A 4 -9.95 2.69 2.40
N LEU A 5 -11.23 2.37 2.55
CA LEU A 5 -11.74 1.58 3.67
C LEU A 5 -12.67 0.51 3.16
N ALA A 6 -12.46 -0.71 3.65
CA ALA A 6 -13.26 -1.85 3.30
C ALA A 6 -13.70 -2.59 4.57
N TYR A 7 -15.01 -2.72 4.75
CA TYR A 7 -15.56 -3.59 5.78
C TYR A 7 -15.80 -4.99 5.22
N PHE A 8 -15.33 -6.01 5.93
CA PHE A 8 -15.54 -7.40 5.54
C PHE A 8 -16.44 -8.16 6.51
N LYS A 9 -17.63 -8.47 6.02
CA LYS A 9 -18.70 -9.08 6.83
C LYS A 9 -18.37 -10.48 7.36
N ALA A 10 -17.50 -11.25 6.69
CA ALA A 10 -17.22 -12.62 7.10
C ALA A 10 -16.50 -12.72 8.45
N ASN A 11 -15.55 -11.83 8.72
CA ASN A 11 -14.83 -11.76 9.99
C ASN A 11 -15.22 -10.55 10.85
N GLY A 12 -15.96 -9.59 10.28
CA GLY A 12 -16.33 -8.36 10.96
C GLY A 12 -15.15 -7.40 11.10
N HIS A 13 -14.17 -7.46 10.18
CA HIS A 13 -13.00 -6.61 10.23
C HIS A 13 -13.13 -5.42 9.28
N ILE A 14 -12.46 -4.33 9.63
CA ILE A 14 -12.25 -3.15 8.79
C ILE A 14 -10.82 -3.20 8.29
N PHE A 15 -10.63 -3.04 6.99
CA PHE A 15 -9.33 -2.86 6.35
C PHE A 15 -9.22 -1.40 5.95
N VAL A 16 -8.20 -0.70 6.46
CA VAL A 16 -8.02 0.72 6.20
C VAL A 16 -6.59 1.01 5.75
N CYS A 17 -6.47 1.72 4.64
CA CYS A 17 -5.21 2.32 4.22
C CYS A 17 -5.29 3.84 4.40
N SER A 18 -4.34 4.40 5.15
CA SER A 18 -4.21 5.85 5.28
C SER A 18 -3.31 6.39 4.17
N THR A 19 -3.63 7.59 3.72
CA THR A 19 -2.74 8.39 2.88
C THR A 19 -1.95 9.36 3.75
N VAL A 20 -0.62 9.43 3.51
CA VAL A 20 0.30 10.24 4.30
C VAL A 20 0.83 11.45 3.50
N CYS A 21 1.64 12.26 4.16
CA CYS A 21 2.49 13.23 3.50
C CYS A 21 3.93 12.72 3.47
N CYS A 22 4.68 13.10 2.45
CA CYS A 22 6.05 12.69 2.20
C CYS A 22 6.91 13.91 1.86
N THR A 23 8.16 13.85 2.26
CA THR A 23 9.15 14.92 2.08
C THR A 23 9.79 14.91 0.70
N CYS A 24 10.23 16.07 0.24
CA CYS A 24 11.02 16.24 -0.98
C CYS A 24 12.16 17.24 -0.77
N GLY A 25 13.08 17.29 -1.73
CA GLY A 25 14.01 18.42 -1.87
C GLY A 25 15.30 18.33 -1.04
N PHE A 26 15.64 17.17 -0.50
CA PHE A 26 16.93 16.95 0.20
C PHE A 26 17.43 15.50 0.09
N GLU A 27 18.70 15.28 0.43
CA GLU A 27 19.32 13.96 0.46
C GLU A 27 18.64 13.09 1.53
N SER A 28 18.14 11.92 1.14
CA SER A 28 17.30 11.05 1.96
C SER A 28 15.85 11.52 2.16
N ALA A 29 15.37 12.54 1.44
CA ALA A 29 13.94 12.82 1.40
C ALA A 29 13.19 11.59 0.87
N ASP A 30 11.94 11.42 1.32
CA ASP A 30 11.06 10.34 0.91
C ASP A 30 11.10 10.16 -0.61
N ASN A 31 10.71 11.20 -1.36
CA ASN A 31 10.66 11.19 -2.83
C ASN A 31 11.94 11.74 -3.50
N GLY A 32 12.99 12.08 -2.75
CA GLY A 32 14.21 12.68 -3.29
C GLY A 32 14.03 14.15 -3.72
N PRO A 33 14.96 14.68 -4.54
CA PRO A 33 14.95 16.10 -4.93
C PRO A 33 13.81 16.48 -5.88
N ASP A 34 13.23 15.50 -6.58
CA ASP A 34 12.11 15.71 -7.51
C ASP A 34 10.83 15.09 -6.91
N CYS A 35 9.88 15.90 -6.44
CA CYS A 35 8.54 15.45 -5.99
C CYS A 35 7.67 14.82 -7.12
N GLY A 36 8.26 14.40 -8.23
CA GLY A 36 7.53 14.15 -9.48
C GLY A 36 6.96 15.46 -10.08
N PRO A 37 6.01 15.37 -11.02
CA PRO A 37 5.51 16.53 -11.77
C PRO A 37 4.57 17.46 -10.98
N TYR A 38 4.32 17.17 -9.71
CA TYR A 38 3.33 17.88 -8.90
C TYR A 38 3.93 19.07 -8.16
N VAL A 39 3.11 20.10 -7.93
CA VAL A 39 3.51 21.32 -7.22
C VAL A 39 3.81 21.00 -5.76
N GLU A 40 4.99 21.40 -5.29
CA GLU A 40 5.44 21.20 -3.91
C GLU A 40 4.63 22.02 -2.89
N GLU A 41 4.46 21.47 -1.70
CA GLU A 41 3.69 22.07 -0.60
C GLU A 41 4.54 22.14 0.68
N ASN A 42 4.23 23.11 1.56
CA ASN A 42 4.80 23.18 2.90
C ASN A 42 4.03 22.24 3.82
N ILE A 43 4.68 21.18 4.29
CA ILE A 43 4.08 20.12 5.10
C ILE A 43 4.85 19.91 6.41
N THR A 44 4.21 19.25 7.37
CA THR A 44 4.88 18.73 8.57
C THR A 44 4.61 17.24 8.64
N VAL A 45 5.66 16.42 8.45
CA VAL A 45 5.56 14.96 8.54
C VAL A 45 5.75 14.57 10.00
N THR A 46 4.72 14.00 10.62
CA THR A 46 4.72 13.69 12.07
C THR A 46 4.95 12.21 12.38
N THR A 47 4.94 11.35 11.36
CA THR A 47 5.09 9.90 11.49
C THR A 47 5.92 9.35 10.32
N GLY A 48 6.59 8.22 10.51
CA GLY A 48 7.45 7.59 9.49
C GLY A 48 8.95 7.93 9.65
N PRO A 49 9.81 7.43 8.74
CA PRO A 49 11.27 7.53 8.86
C PRO A 49 11.80 8.96 8.85
N PHE A 50 11.08 9.89 8.20
CA PHE A 50 11.47 11.29 8.04
C PHE A 50 10.54 12.26 8.77
N ALA A 51 9.94 11.79 9.86
CA ALA A 51 9.14 12.65 10.72
C ALA A 51 10.02 13.78 11.32
N SER A 52 9.55 15.02 11.21
CA SER A 52 10.20 16.20 11.77
C SER A 52 9.15 17.19 12.28
N PRO A 53 9.38 17.84 13.43
CA PRO A 53 8.50 18.91 13.90
C PRO A 53 8.59 20.18 13.03
N ASP A 54 9.62 20.31 12.19
CA ASP A 54 9.83 21.48 11.34
C ASP A 54 9.03 21.40 10.04
N ILE A 55 8.73 22.56 9.45
CA ILE A 55 8.09 22.64 8.13
C ILE A 55 9.09 22.19 7.08
N GLN A 56 8.65 21.29 6.20
CA GLN A 56 9.41 20.72 5.11
C GLN A 56 8.68 20.93 3.80
N THR A 57 9.42 20.92 2.69
CA THR A 57 8.84 20.84 1.36
C THR A 57 8.43 19.40 1.07
N GLY A 58 7.25 19.18 0.50
CA GLY A 58 6.78 17.83 0.22
C GLY A 58 5.43 17.76 -0.50
N GLN A 59 4.80 16.59 -0.41
CA GLN A 59 3.50 16.29 -1.02
C GLN A 59 2.62 15.56 0.00
N CYS A 60 1.31 15.57 -0.23
CA CYS A 60 0.35 14.82 0.56
C CYS A 60 -0.60 13.98 -0.30
N ASN A 61 -1.23 13.02 0.35
CA ASN A 61 -2.20 12.12 -0.25
C ASN A 61 -1.58 11.22 -1.33
N SER A 62 -2.34 10.88 -2.38
CA SER A 62 -1.93 9.94 -3.43
C SER A 62 -0.67 10.34 -4.21
N ARG A 63 -0.17 11.56 -4.03
CA ARG A 63 1.07 12.04 -4.67
C ARG A 63 2.34 11.40 -4.10
N CYS A 64 2.24 10.75 -2.95
CA CYS A 64 3.34 10.05 -2.32
C CYS A 64 3.40 8.55 -2.70
N GLU A 65 2.41 8.06 -3.47
CA GLU A 65 2.24 6.62 -3.77
C GLU A 65 3.41 6.08 -4.60
N GLY A 66 3.67 4.78 -4.49
CA GLY A 66 4.79 4.10 -5.17
C GLY A 66 6.09 4.12 -4.40
N ASN A 67 6.18 4.85 -3.30
CA ASN A 67 7.38 4.96 -2.50
C ASN A 67 7.31 4.13 -1.21
N ALA A 68 8.15 3.10 -1.12
CA ALA A 68 8.22 2.22 0.04
C ALA A 68 8.68 2.93 1.33
N ASN A 69 9.43 4.02 1.24
CA ASN A 69 9.90 4.77 2.41
C ASN A 69 8.80 5.68 2.99
N SER A 70 7.95 6.21 2.13
CA SER A 70 6.81 7.05 2.51
C SER A 70 5.60 6.23 2.98
N TYR A 71 5.38 5.05 2.39
CA TYR A 71 4.15 4.24 2.57
C TYR A 71 4.34 2.99 3.43
N ILE A 72 5.08 3.09 4.53
CA ILE A 72 5.28 1.96 5.46
C ILE A 72 4.01 1.65 6.27
N LEU A 73 2.99 2.51 6.23
CA LEU A 73 1.76 2.33 7.02
C LEU A 73 0.86 1.17 6.54
N GLY A 74 1.07 0.60 5.35
CA GLY A 74 0.36 -0.61 4.93
C GLY A 74 -1.18 -0.47 4.94
N VAL A 75 -1.87 -1.60 5.11
CA VAL A 75 -3.31 -1.70 5.37
C VAL A 75 -3.51 -2.28 6.76
N TYR A 76 -4.13 -1.51 7.65
CA TYR A 76 -4.47 -2.00 8.97
C TYR A 76 -5.76 -2.81 8.92
N GLU A 77 -5.71 -4.03 9.47
CA GLU A 77 -6.87 -4.87 9.73
C GLU A 77 -7.31 -4.68 11.18
N ILE A 78 -8.54 -4.21 11.38
CA ILE A 78 -9.12 -3.86 12.67
C ILE A 78 -10.32 -4.77 12.92
N ASP A 79 -10.40 -5.42 14.09
CA ASP A 79 -11.60 -6.14 14.51
C ASP A 79 -12.62 -5.14 15.06
N SER A 80 -13.72 -4.94 14.34
CA SER A 80 -14.71 -3.91 14.66
C SER A 80 -15.60 -4.28 15.86
N ARG A 81 -15.41 -5.45 16.47
CA ARG A 81 -16.22 -5.90 17.61
C ARG A 81 -15.60 -5.51 18.95
N ASN A 82 -14.28 -5.31 18.96
CA ASN A 82 -13.52 -4.92 20.15
C ASN A 82 -12.63 -3.69 19.88
N ASP A 83 -12.74 -3.09 18.70
CA ASP A 83 -11.99 -1.90 18.27
C ASP A 83 -10.47 -2.05 18.39
N THR A 84 -9.95 -3.23 18.03
CA THR A 84 -8.51 -3.52 18.11
C THR A 84 -7.87 -3.70 16.74
N VAL A 85 -6.66 -3.16 16.58
CA VAL A 85 -5.80 -3.48 15.43
C VAL A 85 -5.34 -4.93 15.59
N VAL A 86 -5.67 -5.76 14.60
CA VAL A 86 -5.32 -7.19 14.57
C VAL A 86 -3.94 -7.37 13.96
N VAL A 87 -3.70 -6.74 12.81
CA VAL A 87 -2.45 -6.84 12.05
C VAL A 87 -2.34 -5.69 11.04
N GLN A 88 -1.12 -5.46 10.56
CA GLN A 88 -0.81 -4.58 9.45
C GLN A 88 -0.38 -5.44 8.25
N HIS A 89 -1.00 -5.23 7.09
CA HIS A 89 -0.66 -5.89 5.84
C HIS A 89 0.14 -4.94 4.95
N ILE A 90 1.31 -5.37 4.51
CA ILE A 90 2.20 -4.58 3.64
C ILE A 90 2.39 -5.38 2.35
N MET A 91 2.40 -4.74 1.18
CA MET A 91 2.69 -5.39 -0.10
C MET A 91 4.11 -5.98 -0.12
N LEU A 92 4.42 -6.80 -1.13
CA LEU A 92 5.71 -7.51 -1.22
C LEU A 92 6.92 -6.56 -1.27
N ASP A 93 6.75 -5.41 -1.92
CA ASP A 93 7.72 -4.34 -2.11
C ASP A 93 7.70 -3.27 -1.00
N GLY A 94 6.93 -3.49 0.07
CA GLY A 94 6.94 -2.62 1.24
C GLY A 94 5.94 -1.48 1.22
N VAL A 95 5.12 -1.32 0.17
CA VAL A 95 4.09 -0.27 0.12
C VAL A 95 2.76 -0.72 0.72
N GLY A 96 1.86 0.25 0.95
CA GLY A 96 0.45 -0.02 1.22
C GLY A 96 -0.34 -0.43 -0.02
N GLY A 97 -1.65 -0.62 0.15
CA GLY A 97 -2.54 -0.96 -0.95
C GLY A 97 -3.99 -0.67 -0.63
N ASP A 98 -4.83 -0.73 -1.66
CA ASP A 98 -6.26 -0.48 -1.53
C ASP A 98 -6.99 -1.82 -1.34
N PRO A 99 -7.72 -2.02 -0.24
CA PRO A 99 -8.39 -3.29 0.05
C PRO A 99 -9.74 -3.41 -0.67
N TYR A 100 -9.95 -4.52 -1.37
CA TYR A 100 -11.19 -4.87 -2.06
C TYR A 100 -11.66 -6.25 -1.60
N PRO A 101 -12.76 -6.32 -0.85
CA PRO A 101 -13.26 -7.61 -0.41
C PRO A 101 -13.90 -8.40 -1.54
N SER A 102 -13.61 -9.69 -1.61
CA SER A 102 -14.16 -10.56 -2.65
C SER A 102 -15.66 -10.82 -2.43
N PRO A 103 -16.47 -10.95 -3.50
CA PRO A 103 -17.89 -11.25 -3.38
C PRO A 103 -18.21 -12.57 -2.67
N ASP A 104 -17.33 -13.57 -2.81
CA ASP A 104 -17.47 -14.89 -2.18
C ASP A 104 -17.12 -14.88 -0.68
N ARG A 105 -16.66 -13.74 -0.17
CA ARG A 105 -16.27 -13.50 1.22
C ARG A 105 -15.14 -14.38 1.76
N LYS A 106 -14.30 -14.91 0.88
CA LYS A 106 -13.14 -15.73 1.28
C LYS A 106 -11.83 -14.97 1.24
N HIS A 107 -11.80 -13.87 0.50
CA HIS A 107 -10.57 -13.16 0.21
C HIS A 107 -10.73 -11.64 0.33
N ILE A 108 -9.61 -10.98 0.61
CA ILE A 108 -9.45 -9.54 0.42
C ILE A 108 -8.33 -9.37 -0.60
N VAL A 109 -8.59 -8.65 -1.67
CA VAL A 109 -7.61 -8.31 -2.70
C VAL A 109 -7.06 -6.93 -2.39
N MET A 110 -5.75 -6.81 -2.20
CA MET A 110 -5.05 -5.56 -2.04
C MET A 110 -4.41 -5.18 -3.37
N LEU A 111 -4.83 -4.04 -3.94
CA LEU A 111 -4.16 -3.46 -5.09
C LEU A 111 -3.00 -2.60 -4.58
N GLY A 112 -1.77 -2.95 -4.96
CA GLY A 112 -0.59 -2.22 -4.47
C GLY A 112 -0.58 -0.78 -4.96
N ARG A 113 -0.28 0.15 -4.05
CA ARG A 113 0.06 1.54 -4.41
C ARG A 113 1.51 1.62 -4.87
N ASN A 114 1.83 0.77 -5.84
CA ASN A 114 3.16 0.56 -6.43
C ASN A 114 3.08 0.62 -7.95
N ILE A 115 2.28 1.56 -8.46
CA ILE A 115 2.07 1.76 -9.89
C ILE A 115 1.49 0.48 -10.55
N GLY A 116 0.76 -0.32 -9.76
CA GLY A 116 0.17 -1.57 -10.20
C GLY A 116 1.18 -2.68 -10.46
N SER A 117 2.40 -2.64 -9.90
CA SER A 117 3.40 -3.70 -10.12
C SER A 117 2.98 -5.04 -9.51
N SER A 118 2.16 -5.02 -8.44
CA SER A 118 1.70 -6.25 -7.79
C SER A 118 0.31 -6.16 -7.15
N ILE A 119 -0.33 -7.32 -7.00
CA ILE A 119 -1.54 -7.54 -6.19
C ILE A 119 -1.20 -8.51 -5.07
N ARG A 120 -1.77 -8.28 -3.88
CA ARG A 120 -1.76 -9.25 -2.78
C ARG A 120 -3.18 -9.76 -2.53
N VAL A 121 -3.33 -11.06 -2.35
CA VAL A 121 -4.59 -11.68 -1.96
C VAL A 121 -4.45 -12.23 -0.55
N LEU A 122 -5.32 -11.81 0.34
CA LEU A 122 -5.43 -12.32 1.70
C LEU A 122 -6.54 -13.35 1.77
N ALA A 123 -6.27 -14.52 2.36
CA ALA A 123 -7.30 -15.39 2.87
C ALA A 123 -7.84 -14.82 4.18
N THR A 124 -9.16 -14.69 4.27
CA THR A 124 -9.82 -14.08 5.42
C THR A 124 -9.60 -14.90 6.68
N GLY A 125 -9.13 -14.22 7.75
CA GLY A 125 -9.03 -14.80 9.08
C GLY A 125 -10.40 -15.08 9.70
N ALA A 126 -10.43 -15.92 10.74
CA ALA A 126 -11.60 -16.00 11.60
C ALA A 126 -11.83 -14.65 12.32
N PRO A 127 -13.04 -14.37 12.82
CA PRO A 127 -13.28 -13.17 13.61
C PRO A 127 -12.27 -13.04 14.78
N GLY A 128 -11.55 -11.92 14.85
CA GLY A 128 -10.52 -11.64 15.87
C GLY A 128 -9.19 -12.34 15.61
N LYS A 129 -9.00 -12.93 14.42
CA LYS A 129 -7.75 -13.53 13.95
C LYS A 129 -7.29 -12.82 12.67
N PRO A 130 -5.98 -12.60 12.51
CA PRO A 130 -5.46 -11.92 11.34
C PRO A 130 -5.81 -12.70 10.07
N SER A 131 -6.11 -11.95 9.01
CA SER A 131 -6.10 -12.51 7.66
C SER A 131 -4.65 -12.88 7.29
N THR A 132 -4.49 -13.81 6.35
CA THR A 132 -3.17 -14.33 5.98
C THR A 132 -2.94 -14.23 4.49
N VAL A 133 -1.70 -14.04 4.06
CA VAL A 133 -1.37 -14.00 2.63
C VAL A 133 -1.72 -15.35 2.01
N PHE A 134 -2.63 -15.32 1.04
CA PHE A 134 -2.99 -16.46 0.20
C PHE A 134 -2.11 -16.51 -1.05
N ALA A 135 -1.91 -15.36 -1.70
CA ALA A 135 -1.08 -15.23 -2.89
C ALA A 135 -0.55 -13.80 -3.05
N ASP A 136 0.60 -13.68 -3.68
CA ASP A 136 1.10 -12.44 -4.28
C ASP A 136 1.18 -12.66 -5.78
N LEU A 137 0.75 -11.67 -6.56
CA LEU A 137 0.76 -11.69 -8.01
C LEU A 137 1.52 -10.48 -8.52
N GLU A 138 2.64 -10.72 -9.18
CA GLU A 138 3.33 -9.69 -9.95
C GLU A 138 2.58 -9.49 -11.26
N LEU A 139 2.25 -8.24 -11.58
CA LEU A 139 1.49 -7.89 -12.78
C LEU A 139 2.38 -7.53 -13.96
N GLY A 140 3.69 -7.38 -13.74
CA GLY A 140 4.68 -7.15 -14.80
C GLY A 140 4.59 -5.77 -15.47
N PHE A 141 3.92 -4.79 -14.86
CA PHE A 141 3.97 -3.41 -15.32
C PHE A 141 5.36 -2.83 -15.03
N ASN A 142 6.08 -2.44 -16.08
CA ASN A 142 7.37 -1.77 -15.96
C ASN A 142 7.14 -0.33 -15.49
N SER A 143 7.72 0.04 -14.36
CA SER A 143 7.56 1.35 -13.72
C SER A 143 8.64 2.37 -14.12
N THR A 144 9.53 2.04 -15.07
CA THR A 144 10.47 3.02 -15.62
C THR A 144 9.71 4.06 -16.43
N THR A 145 9.71 5.30 -15.96
CA THR A 145 8.98 6.47 -16.48
C THR A 145 9.47 7.02 -17.83
N TYR A 146 10.01 6.17 -18.69
CA TYR A 146 10.35 6.54 -20.07
C TYR A 146 9.83 5.44 -21.00
N GLU A 147 9.22 5.84 -22.11
CA GLU A 147 8.93 4.94 -23.23
C GLU A 147 10.24 4.31 -23.71
N GLU A 148 10.64 3.21 -23.11
CA GLU A 148 11.54 2.27 -23.76
C GLU A 148 10.67 1.49 -24.75
N ASP A 149 10.70 1.95 -25.99
CA ASP A 149 10.28 1.18 -27.14
C ASP A 149 10.82 -0.25 -27.00
N GLN A 150 9.90 -1.22 -26.95
CA GLN A 150 10.10 -2.68 -26.96
C GLN A 150 10.37 -3.36 -25.59
N VAL A 151 9.32 -3.56 -24.78
CA VAL A 151 9.34 -4.60 -23.72
C VAL A 151 8.63 -5.87 -24.24
N PRO A 152 9.29 -7.05 -24.30
CA PRO A 152 8.62 -8.29 -24.69
C PRO A 152 7.59 -8.68 -23.63
N MET A 153 6.36 -8.97 -24.06
CA MET A 153 5.28 -9.45 -23.20
C MET A 153 5.68 -10.77 -22.51
N THR A 154 6.16 -10.71 -21.27
CA THR A 154 6.27 -11.88 -20.42
C THR A 154 4.94 -12.11 -19.72
N THR A 155 4.37 -13.30 -19.90
CA THR A 155 3.12 -13.72 -19.27
C THR A 155 3.27 -13.67 -17.73
N PRO A 156 2.33 -13.07 -16.98
CA PRO A 156 2.39 -13.06 -15.52
C PRO A 156 2.40 -14.50 -14.98
N SER A 157 3.39 -14.83 -14.14
CA SER A 157 3.52 -16.14 -13.52
C SER A 157 2.81 -16.18 -12.18
N LEU A 158 1.82 -17.07 -12.05
CA LEU A 158 1.10 -17.31 -10.81
C LEU A 158 1.92 -18.23 -9.89
N THR A 159 2.51 -17.68 -8.83
CA THR A 159 3.16 -18.50 -7.79
C THR A 159 2.19 -18.74 -6.64
N ILE A 160 1.48 -19.87 -6.66
CA ILE A 160 0.69 -20.33 -5.52
C ILE A 160 1.63 -21.04 -4.55
N MET A 161 2.03 -20.36 -3.48
CA MET A 161 2.77 -20.97 -2.37
C MET A 161 1.80 -21.80 -1.50
N ALA A 162 1.47 -23.01 -1.94
CA ALA A 162 0.70 -23.96 -1.13
C ALA A 162 1.55 -24.45 0.05
N LYS A 163 1.23 -24.03 1.28
CA LYS A 163 1.78 -24.66 2.49
C LYS A 163 1.14 -26.04 2.67
N LYS A 164 1.99 -27.07 2.73
CA LYS A 164 1.67 -28.41 3.23
C LYS A 164 1.34 -28.38 4.72
#